data_AF-A0A2D6XI69-F1
#
_entry.id   AF-A0A2D6XI69-F1
#
_cell.length_a   1.000
_cell.length_b   1.000
_cell.length_c   1.000
_cell.angle_alpha   90.00
_cell.angle_beta   90.00
_cell.angle_gamma   90.00
#
_symmetry.space_group_name_H-M   'P 1'
#
loop_
_entity.id
_entity.type
_entity.pdbx_description
1 polymer ?
#
loop_
_entity_poly.entity_id
_entity_poly.type
_entity_poly.pdbx_seq_one_letter_code
_entity_poly.pdbx_strand_id
1 'polypeptide(L)'
;MAIGTRERIQLRDELTSQGYHWDYIDEWQPKVTLYRHRASISPSGDVVSPAGTALPNLPGNPDYVAKKTRIGLFTWPPSATCSCRWCSASRPTKDTEGVGSVETLDGVVPRKRKTRAR
;
A
#
# COMPACT_ATOMS: atom_id res chain seq x y z
N MET A 1 19.46 -18.00 -1.66
CA MET A 1 19.28 -19.28 -0.95
C MET A 1 18.44 -19.02 0.30
N ALA A 2 17.44 -19.85 0.59
CA ALA A 2 16.60 -19.70 1.78
C ALA A 2 17.04 -20.75 2.81
N ILE A 3 17.58 -20.29 3.94
CA ILE A 3 18.03 -21.15 5.05
C ILE A 3 16.82 -21.85 5.67
N GLY A 4 16.92 -23.16 5.87
CA GLY A 4 15.89 -23.98 6.50
C GLY A 4 15.66 -23.63 7.98
N THR A 5 14.54 -24.07 8.55
CA THR A 5 14.21 -23.80 9.97
C THR A 5 15.23 -24.42 10.93
N ARG A 6 15.74 -25.61 10.62
CA ARG A 6 16.76 -26.31 11.42
C ARG A 6 18.11 -25.59 11.40
N GLU A 7 18.57 -25.21 10.21
CA GLU A 7 19.82 -24.46 10.02
C GLU A 7 19.78 -23.11 10.73
N ARG A 8 18.61 -22.45 10.76
CA ARG A 8 18.42 -21.20 11.51
C ARG A 8 18.56 -21.40 13.03
N ILE A 9 18.14 -22.55 13.57
CA ILE A 9 18.27 -22.85 15.00
C ILE A 9 19.74 -23.15 15.34
N GLN A 10 20.44 -23.90 14.49
CA GLN A 10 21.87 -24.19 14.68
C GLN A 10 22.71 -22.92 14.64
N LEU A 11 22.48 -22.05 13.66
CA LEU A 11 23.17 -20.77 13.55
C LEU A 11 22.90 -19.86 14.77
N ARG A 12 21.70 -19.97 15.35
CA ARG A 12 21.31 -19.24 16.57
C ARG A 12 22.06 -19.73 17.80
N ASP A 13 22.18 -21.04 17.99
CA ASP A 13 22.95 -21.62 19.09
C ASP A 13 24.44 -21.28 18.96
N GLU A 14 24.98 -21.32 17.74
CA GLU A 14 26.36 -20.92 17.47
C GLU A 14 26.61 -19.45 17.83
N LEU A 15 25.75 -18.52 17.41
CA LEU A 15 25.90 -17.10 17.72
C LEU A 15 25.75 -16.81 19.23
N THR A 16 24.85 -17.52 19.91
CA THR A 16 24.68 -17.40 21.36
C THR A 16 25.93 -17.91 22.09
N SER A 17 26.53 -19.01 21.62
CA SER A 17 27.76 -19.56 22.20
C SER A 17 28.97 -18.64 22.05
N GLN A 18 28.98 -17.79 21.02
CA GLN A 18 30.01 -16.76 20.79
C GLN A 18 29.81 -15.50 21.66
N GLY A 19 28.76 -15.47 22.50
CA GLY A 19 28.49 -14.38 23.43
C GLY A 19 27.74 -13.19 22.82
N TYR A 20 27.19 -13.33 21.61
CA TYR A 20 26.30 -12.30 21.06
C TYR A 20 24.98 -12.29 21.83
N HIS A 21 24.64 -11.13 22.38
CA HIS A 21 23.34 -10.93 23.01
C HIS A 21 22.23 -10.99 21.95
N TRP A 22 21.08 -11.58 22.30
CA TRP A 22 19.97 -11.78 21.36
C TRP A 22 19.50 -10.48 20.70
N ASP A 23 19.45 -9.39 21.47
CA ASP A 23 19.04 -8.07 20.97
C ASP A 23 19.95 -7.58 19.83
N TYR A 24 21.25 -7.86 19.90
CA TYR A 24 22.21 -7.50 18.85
C TYR A 24 21.95 -8.25 17.54
N ILE A 25 21.48 -9.49 17.61
CA ILE A 25 21.19 -10.31 16.43
C ILE A 25 19.94 -9.80 15.71
N ASP A 26 18.93 -9.36 16.47
CA ASP A 26 17.67 -8.83 15.93
C ASP A 26 17.80 -7.38 15.44
N GLU A 27 18.65 -6.58 16.10
CA GLU A 27 18.99 -5.20 15.74
C GLU A 27 20.00 -5.10 14.60
N TRP A 28 20.84 -6.12 14.37
CA TRP A 28 21.83 -6.15 13.29
C TRP A 28 21.20 -5.70 11.98
N GLN A 29 20.04 -6.29 11.64
CA GLN A 29 19.44 -5.98 10.35
C GLN A 29 19.00 -4.52 10.30
N PRO A 30 19.52 -3.73 9.34
CA PRO A 30 19.15 -2.34 9.22
C PRO A 30 17.63 -2.24 9.10
N LYS A 31 17.00 -1.42 9.92
CA LYS A 31 15.55 -1.20 9.83
C LYS A 31 15.30 0.04 8.99
N VAL A 32 14.33 -0.05 8.08
CA VAL A 32 13.93 1.04 7.21
C VAL A 32 12.44 1.29 7.33
N THR A 33 12.04 2.54 7.12
CA THR A 33 10.64 2.90 6.98
C THR A 33 10.28 2.82 5.50
N LEU A 34 9.22 2.07 5.16
CA LEU A 34 8.67 2.04 3.81
C LEU A 34 7.35 2.79 3.76
N TYR A 35 7.14 3.54 2.70
CA TYR A 35 5.93 4.31 2.43
C TYR A 35 5.09 3.63 1.37
N ARG A 36 3.77 3.61 1.57
CA ARG A 36 2.82 3.09 0.59
C ARG A 36 2.60 4.09 -0.53
N HIS A 37 2.82 3.68 -1.77
CA HIS A 37 2.50 4.43 -2.99
C HIS A 37 1.18 3.98 -3.61
N ARG A 38 0.64 2.83 -3.15
CA ARG A 38 -0.66 2.29 -3.53
C ARG A 38 -1.55 2.20 -2.29
N ALA A 39 -2.81 2.63 -2.43
CA ALA A 39 -3.82 2.39 -1.40
C ALA A 39 -4.09 0.88 -1.25
N SER A 40 -4.20 0.42 -0.01
CA SER A 40 -4.59 -0.95 0.31
C SER A 40 -6.10 -1.03 0.39
N ILE A 41 -6.70 -1.84 -0.48
CA ILE A 41 -8.15 -2.01 -0.56
C ILE A 41 -8.49 -3.37 0.06
N SER A 42 -9.50 -3.42 0.92
CA SER A 42 -10.06 -4.67 1.43
C SER A 42 -10.80 -5.43 0.32
N PRO A 43 -11.08 -6.73 0.50
CA PRO A 43 -11.98 -7.46 -0.41
C PRO A 43 -13.39 -6.85 -0.50
N SER A 44 -13.83 -6.08 0.52
CA SER A 44 -15.09 -5.34 0.53
C SER A 44 -15.07 -4.03 -0.27
N GLY A 45 -13.90 -3.61 -0.77
CA GLY A 45 -13.74 -2.36 -1.53
C GLY A 45 -13.38 -1.14 -0.69
N ASP A 46 -13.25 -1.29 0.63
CA ASP A 46 -12.91 -0.20 1.54
C ASP A 46 -11.40 0.08 1.54
N VAL A 47 -11.01 1.35 1.67
CA VAL A 47 -9.60 1.75 1.78
C VAL A 47 -9.12 1.49 3.21
N VAL A 48 -8.38 0.40 3.40
CA VAL A 48 -7.80 0.00 4.71
C VAL A 48 -6.57 0.85 5.05
N SER A 49 -5.80 1.24 4.03
CA SER A 49 -4.68 2.17 4.24
C SER A 49 -4.48 3.07 3.03
N PRO A 50 -4.46 4.39 3.22
CA PRO A 50 -4.25 5.32 2.13
C PRO A 50 -2.83 5.23 1.56
N ALA A 51 -2.64 5.79 0.36
CA ALA A 51 -1.30 6.10 -0.11
C ALA A 51 -0.65 7.14 0.81
N GLY A 52 0.65 7.03 1.06
CA GLY A 52 1.41 7.88 1.98
C GLY A 52 1.63 7.28 3.37
N THR A 53 0.92 6.22 3.76
CA THR A 53 1.12 5.57 5.06
C THR A 53 2.56 5.06 5.20
N ALA A 54 3.22 5.47 6.28
CA ALA A 54 4.54 5.00 6.68
C ALA A 54 4.43 3.69 7.47
N LEU A 55 5.28 2.72 7.13
CA LEU A 55 5.43 1.44 7.82
C LEU A 55 6.84 1.39 8.42
N PRO A 56 6.99 1.67 9.71
CA PRO A 56 8.30 1.64 10.38
C PRO A 56 8.76 0.20 10.64
N ASN A 57 10.03 0.06 11.02
CA ASN A 57 10.63 -1.18 11.53
C ASN A 57 10.64 -2.37 10.54
N LEU A 58 10.73 -2.09 9.24
CA LEU A 58 10.84 -3.13 8.22
C LEU A 58 12.30 -3.50 7.96
N PRO A 59 12.60 -4.75 7.55
CA PRO A 59 13.95 -5.13 7.14
C PRO A 59 14.45 -4.28 5.96
N GLY A 60 15.61 -3.67 6.13
CA GLY A 60 16.31 -2.84 5.14
C GLY A 60 17.20 -3.62 4.18
N ASN A 61 17.13 -4.95 4.19
CA ASN A 61 17.84 -5.78 3.22
C ASN A 61 17.37 -5.41 1.78
N PRO A 62 18.28 -5.15 0.83
CA PRO A 62 17.92 -4.79 -0.55
C PRO A 62 16.98 -5.79 -1.23
N ASP A 63 17.11 -7.10 -0.97
CA ASP A 63 16.19 -8.12 -1.50
C ASP A 63 14.76 -7.97 -0.97
N TYR A 64 14.65 -7.62 0.32
CA TYR A 64 13.36 -7.37 0.95
C TYR A 64 12.71 -6.13 0.35
N VAL A 65 13.46 -5.03 0.27
CA VAL A 65 13.00 -3.77 -0.31
C VAL A 65 12.59 -3.98 -1.77
N ALA A 66 13.38 -4.68 -2.59
CA ALA A 66 13.07 -4.96 -4.00
C ALA A 66 11.79 -5.80 -4.19
N LYS A 67 11.46 -6.71 -3.26
CA LYS A 67 10.18 -7.43 -3.30
C LYS A 67 9.01 -6.52 -2.92
N LYS A 68 9.25 -5.57 -2.01
CA LYS A 68 8.22 -4.61 -1.53
C LYS A 68 7.94 -3.48 -2.52
N THR A 69 8.92 -3.05 -3.32
CA THR A 69 8.70 -2.07 -4.39
C THR A 69 7.72 -2.59 -5.45
N ARG A 70 7.74 -3.90 -5.73
CA ARG A 70 6.79 -4.56 -6.65
C ARG A 70 5.34 -4.46 -6.19
N ILE A 71 5.07 -4.34 -4.89
CA ILE A 71 3.71 -4.18 -4.34
C ILE A 71 3.37 -2.72 -3.99
N GLY A 72 4.27 -1.79 -4.29
CA GLY A 72 4.05 -0.36 -4.10
C GLY A 72 4.49 0.18 -2.74
N LEU A 73 5.48 -0.44 -2.10
CA LEU A 73 6.15 0.09 -0.91
C LEU A 73 7.56 0.56 -1.28
N PHE A 74 7.90 1.81 -0.98
CA PHE A 74 9.19 2.43 -1.31
C PHE A 74 9.83 3.10 -0.09
N THR A 75 11.13 3.35 -0.14
CA THR A 75 11.85 4.02 0.96
C THR A 75 11.60 5.53 1.03
N TRP A 76 10.99 6.12 -0.02
CA TRP A 76 10.62 7.53 -0.07
C TRP A 76 9.11 7.71 -0.04
N PRO A 77 8.60 8.83 0.51
CA PRO A 77 7.18 9.13 0.50
C PRO A 77 6.68 9.41 -0.94
N PRO A 78 5.38 9.14 -1.22
CA PRO A 78 4.79 9.54 -2.48
C PRO A 78 4.75 11.07 -2.58
N SER A 79 5.26 11.60 -3.69
CA SER A 79 5.23 13.03 -4.01
C SER A 79 4.44 13.27 -5.31
N ALA A 80 4.02 14.51 -5.56
CA ALA A 80 3.33 14.88 -6.79
C ALA A 80 4.17 14.55 -8.05
N THR A 81 5.50 14.63 -7.94
CA THR A 81 6.45 14.33 -9.01
C THR A 81 6.85 12.87 -9.09
N CYS A 82 6.30 11.98 -8.24
CA CYS A 82 6.68 10.58 -8.23
C CYS A 82 6.33 9.89 -9.56
N SER A 83 7.32 9.28 -10.18
CA SER A 83 7.24 8.56 -11.46
C SER A 83 7.15 7.04 -11.29
N CYS A 84 6.90 6.53 -10.08
CA CYS A 84 6.77 5.10 -9.86
C CYS A 84 5.50 4.57 -10.54
N ARG A 85 5.51 3.29 -10.94
CA ARG A 85 4.38 2.61 -11.61
C ARG A 85 3.03 2.81 -10.89
N TRP A 86 3.05 2.88 -9.57
CA TRP A 86 1.85 2.97 -8.75
C TRP A 86 1.29 4.39 -8.73
N CYS A 87 2.16 5.40 -8.55
CA CYS A 87 1.75 6.80 -8.62
C CYS A 87 1.38 7.24 -10.04
N SER A 88 2.00 6.67 -11.08
CA SER A 88 1.63 6.97 -12.47
C SER A 88 0.26 6.41 -12.83
N ALA A 89 -0.08 5.21 -12.33
CA ALA A 89 -1.38 4.58 -12.58
C ALA A 89 -2.54 5.25 -11.83
N SER A 90 -2.26 5.96 -10.73
CA SER A 90 -3.26 6.65 -9.92
C SER A 90 -3.47 8.11 -10.31
N ARG A 91 -2.66 8.68 -11.22
CA ARG A 91 -2.92 10.02 -11.73
C ARG A 91 -4.19 9.96 -12.57
N PRO A 92 -5.25 10.73 -12.23
CA PRO A 92 -6.37 10.87 -13.13
C PRO A 92 -5.82 11.44 -14.44
N THR A 93 -5.93 10.68 -15.52
CA THR A 93 -5.78 11.22 -16.86
C THR A 93 -6.75 12.40 -16.94
N LYS A 94 -6.28 13.58 -17.36
CA LYS A 94 -7.09 14.81 -17.44
C LYS A 94 -8.19 14.74 -18.51
N ASP A 95 -8.65 13.54 -18.85
CA ASP A 95 -9.61 13.22 -19.89
C ASP A 95 -10.91 12.72 -19.26
N THR A 96 -11.42 13.44 -18.25
CA THR A 96 -12.81 13.29 -17.81
C THR A 96 -13.28 14.61 -17.20
N GLU A 97 -13.22 15.68 -17.99
CA GLU A 97 -14.11 16.82 -17.80
C GLU A 97 -15.51 16.37 -18.24
N GLY A 98 -16.45 16.28 -17.29
CA GLY A 98 -17.78 15.73 -17.57
C GLY A 98 -18.72 15.73 -16.38
N VAL A 99 -18.96 16.94 -15.84
CA VAL A 99 -20.20 17.40 -15.18
C VAL A 99 -20.78 16.54 -14.05
N GLY A 100 -20.74 17.10 -12.85
CA GLY A 100 -21.54 16.64 -11.71
C GLY A 100 -21.48 17.60 -10.53
N SER A 101 -21.53 18.91 -10.78
CA SER A 101 -21.70 19.89 -9.71
C SER A 101 -23.10 19.74 -9.11
N VAL A 102 -23.10 19.62 -7.80
CA VAL A 102 -24.24 19.44 -6.90
C VAL A 102 -25.02 20.75 -6.85
N GLU A 103 -26.30 20.73 -7.22
CA GLU A 103 -27.26 21.77 -6.83
C GLU A 103 -28.52 21.14 -6.24
N THR A 104 -29.02 21.84 -5.24
CA THR A 104 -29.87 21.41 -4.14
C THR A 104 -31.36 21.50 -4.49
N LEU A 105 -32.15 20.57 -3.93
CA LEU A 105 -33.58 20.57 -3.56
C LEU A 105 -34.55 21.58 -4.20
N ASP A 106 -35.62 21.07 -4.83
CA ASP A 106 -37.05 21.29 -4.48
C ASP A 106 -37.98 21.05 -5.69
N GLY A 107 -39.17 20.47 -5.45
CA GLY A 107 -40.32 20.63 -6.38
C GLY A 107 -40.98 19.38 -6.96
N VAL A 108 -41.99 18.90 -6.25
CA VAL A 108 -43.13 18.04 -6.64
C VAL A 108 -43.71 18.33 -8.04
N VAL A 109 -43.90 17.31 -8.91
CA VAL A 109 -45.08 17.13 -9.82
C VAL A 109 -45.25 15.64 -10.24
N PRO A 110 -46.46 15.04 -10.18
CA PRO A 110 -46.70 13.63 -10.53
C PRO A 110 -46.82 13.34 -12.05
N ARG A 111 -46.37 12.15 -12.46
CA ARG A 111 -46.45 11.61 -13.84
C ARG A 111 -47.90 11.35 -14.27
N LYS A 112 -48.39 12.06 -15.31
CA LYS A 112 -49.62 11.68 -16.04
C LYS A 112 -49.38 10.42 -16.88
N ARG A 113 -50.08 9.32 -16.54
CA ARG A 113 -50.26 8.14 -17.42
C ARG A 113 -51.01 8.57 -18.69
N LYS A 114 -50.38 8.43 -19.87
CA LYS A 114 -51.09 8.46 -21.16
C LYS A 114 -51.61 7.06 -21.44
N THR A 115 -52.91 6.86 -21.24
CA THR A 115 -53.68 5.82 -21.91
C THR A 115 -53.71 6.14 -23.42
N ARG A 116 -53.53 5.12 -24.26
CA ARG A 116 -53.97 5.21 -25.66
C ARG A 116 -54.54 3.86 -26.08
N ALA A 117 -55.87 3.83 -26.13
CA ALA A 117 -56.65 2.86 -26.85
C ALA A 117 -56.66 3.22 -28.35
N ARG A 118 -56.47 2.25 -29.24
CA ARG A 118 -57.49 1.77 -30.18
C ARG A 118 -57.00 0.52 -30.89
#